data_AF-W1PVS5-F1
#
_entry.id   AF-W1PVS5-F1
#
_cell.length_a   1.000
_cell.length_b   1.000
_cell.length_c   1.000
_cell.angle_alpha   90.00
_cell.angle_beta   90.00
_cell.angle_gamma   90.00
#
_symmetry.space_group_name_H-M   'P 1'
#
loop_
_entity.id
_entity.type
_entity.pdbx_description
1 polymer ?
#
loop_
_entity_poly.entity_id
_entity_poly.type
_entity_poly.pdbx_seq_one_letter_code
_entity_poly.pdbx_strand_id
1 'polypeptide(L)'
;MYQEESDDEEIVFSLPRSANIAGHGHIDLFLSKPKSEQMTLKGMVKGTRNMLDRYLRTWFYDKGIPFDAANSPYFPPMVNAIQRAGPEVKPPMAYELSGPILD
;
A
#
# COMPACT_ATOMS: atom_id res chain seq x y z
N MET A 1 30.58 1.46 19.89
CA MET A 1 29.70 2.59 20.23
C MET A 1 29.77 3.56 19.07
N TYR A 2 28.85 3.45 18.11
CA TYR A 2 28.68 4.46 17.07
C TYR A 2 27.21 4.79 17.00
N GLN A 3 26.97 6.09 17.11
CA GLN A 3 25.70 6.77 17.35
C GLN A 3 24.86 6.88 16.09
N GLU A 4 23.57 7.02 16.34
CA GLU A 4 22.49 7.39 15.44
C GLU A 4 22.75 8.75 14.78
N GLU A 5 22.52 8.87 13.48
CA GLU A 5 22.04 10.13 12.87
C GLU A 5 20.88 9.77 11.94
N SER A 6 19.69 10.24 12.34
CA SER A 6 18.41 10.17 11.63
C SER A 6 18.23 11.50 10.90
N ASP A 7 18.35 11.50 9.57
CA ASP A 7 18.01 12.66 8.75
C ASP A 7 16.56 12.52 8.27
N ASP A 8 15.63 12.84 9.16
CA ASP A 8 14.22 13.07 8.82
C ASP A 8 14.06 14.52 8.35
N GLU A 9 14.15 14.73 7.05
CA GLU A 9 13.86 16.01 6.38
C GLU A 9 12.38 16.40 6.58
N GLU A 10 12.13 17.27 7.56
CA GLU A 10 10.84 17.91 7.84
C GLU A 10 10.51 18.93 6.74
N ILE A 11 9.80 18.50 5.70
CA ILE A 11 9.33 19.40 4.65
C ILE A 11 8.11 20.19 5.15
N VAL A 12 8.37 21.37 5.72
CA VAL A 12 7.36 22.37 6.07
C VAL A 12 6.76 22.98 4.79
N PHE A 13 5.60 22.47 4.37
CA PHE A 13 4.79 23.12 3.33
C PHE A 13 4.00 24.29 3.91
N SER A 14 4.56 25.49 3.83
CA SER A 14 3.82 26.73 4.05
C SER A 14 2.89 27.01 2.86
N LEU A 15 1.58 27.01 3.11
CA LEU A 15 0.55 27.24 2.09
C LEU A 15 0.35 28.75 1.83
N PRO A 16 0.14 29.20 0.57
CA PRO A 16 -0.20 30.58 0.28
C PRO A 16 -1.67 30.84 0.60
N ARG A 17 -1.94 31.94 1.30
CA ARG A 17 -3.29 32.42 1.62
C ARG A 17 -3.93 33.02 0.37
N SER A 18 -4.83 32.28 -0.29
CA SER A 18 -5.60 32.82 -1.43
C SER A 18 -7.05 33.15 -1.03
N ALA A 19 -7.46 34.38 -1.34
CA ALA A 19 -8.79 34.93 -1.11
C ALA A 19 -9.86 34.31 -2.02
N ASN A 20 -11.05 34.04 -1.48
CA ASN A 20 -12.22 33.61 -2.24
C ASN A 20 -12.96 34.83 -2.81
N ILE A 21 -13.09 34.91 -4.14
CA ILE A 21 -13.94 35.90 -4.82
C ILE A 21 -15.25 35.19 -5.18
N ALA A 22 -16.36 35.71 -4.66
CA ALA A 22 -17.71 35.21 -4.91
C ALA A 22 -18.13 35.49 -6.37
N GLY A 23 -18.59 34.46 -7.07
CA GLY A 23 -19.16 34.56 -8.41
C GLY A 23 -20.15 33.42 -8.64
N HIS A 24 -21.40 33.82 -8.89
CA HIS A 24 -22.57 32.99 -9.09
C HIS A 24 -22.66 32.58 -10.57
N GLY A 25 -22.78 31.29 -10.88
CA GLY A 25 -22.97 30.80 -12.25
C GLY A 25 -22.88 29.29 -12.38
N HIS A 26 -23.83 28.71 -13.10
CA HIS A 26 -24.04 27.29 -13.39
C HIS A 26 -22.73 26.56 -13.79
N ILE A 27 -22.23 25.69 -12.92
CA ILE A 27 -20.97 24.96 -13.12
C ILE A 27 -21.24 23.73 -14.00
N ASP A 28 -20.67 23.74 -15.20
CA ASP A 28 -20.56 22.56 -16.06
C ASP A 28 -19.74 21.47 -15.33
N LEU A 29 -20.34 20.28 -15.17
CA LEU A 29 -19.77 19.16 -14.42
C LEU A 29 -18.39 18.73 -14.98
N PHE A 30 -18.15 18.98 -16.27
CA PHE A 30 -16.91 18.63 -16.97
C PHE A 30 -15.71 19.54 -16.65
N LEU A 31 -15.92 20.72 -16.05
CA LEU A 31 -14.83 21.65 -15.67
C LEU A 31 -14.69 21.83 -14.17
N SER A 32 -15.50 21.15 -13.35
CA SER A 32 -15.27 21.11 -11.91
C SER A 32 -13.93 20.41 -11.65
N LYS A 33 -12.91 21.18 -11.23
CA LYS A 33 -11.66 20.60 -10.74
C LYS A 33 -12.02 19.52 -9.73
N PRO A 34 -11.39 18.33 -9.77
CA PRO A 34 -11.62 17.34 -8.74
C PRO A 34 -11.33 18.05 -7.42
N LYS A 35 -12.38 18.16 -6.59
CA LYS A 35 -12.26 18.58 -5.20
C LYS A 35 -11.14 17.73 -4.65
N SER A 36 -10.01 18.34 -4.30
CA SER A 36 -8.89 17.61 -3.72
C SER A 36 -9.47 16.90 -2.51
N GLU A 37 -9.70 15.59 -2.64
CA GLU A 37 -10.14 14.76 -1.54
C GLU A 37 -9.03 14.92 -0.51
N GLN A 38 -9.31 15.64 0.58
CA GLN A 38 -8.45 15.61 1.74
C GLN A 38 -8.16 14.14 2.02
N MET A 39 -6.87 13.77 2.05
CA MET A 39 -6.43 12.41 2.36
C MET A 39 -7.03 11.99 3.70
N THR A 40 -8.17 11.32 3.64
CA THR A 40 -8.92 10.89 4.81
C THR A 40 -8.39 9.52 5.20
N LEU A 41 -8.36 9.18 6.50
CA LEU A 41 -7.94 7.85 6.98
C LEU A 41 -8.58 6.69 6.18
N LYS A 42 -9.85 6.83 5.79
CA LYS A 42 -10.55 5.88 4.90
C LYS A 42 -9.89 5.75 3.51
N GLY A 43 -9.45 6.86 2.91
CA GLY A 43 -8.70 6.89 1.66
C GLY A 43 -7.29 6.30 1.79
N MET A 44 -6.65 6.50 2.94
CA MET A 44 -5.32 5.93 3.23
C MET A 44 -5.37 4.40 3.35
N VAL A 45 -6.33 3.86 4.11
CA VAL A 45 -6.56 2.41 4.24
C VAL A 45 -6.93 1.79 2.88
N LYS A 46 -7.67 2.53 2.03
CA LYS A 46 -7.96 2.11 0.66
C LYS A 46 -6.71 2.10 -0.22
N GLY A 47 -5.83 3.10 -0.08
CA GLY A 47 -4.55 3.20 -0.78
C GLY A 47 -3.56 2.07 -0.43
N THR A 48 -3.41 1.74 0.85
CA THR A 48 -2.55 0.63 1.31
C THR A 48 -3.05 -0.73 0.80
N ARG A 49 -4.37 -0.96 0.86
CA ARG A 49 -4.99 -2.17 0.28
C ARG A 49 -4.76 -2.28 -1.22
N ASN A 50 -4.74 -1.15 -1.92
CA ASN A 50 -4.43 -1.09 -3.36
C ASN A 50 -2.97 -1.48 -3.66
N MET A 51 -2.02 -1.11 -2.80
CA MET A 51 -0.61 -1.46 -2.98
C MET A 51 -0.37 -2.96 -2.78
N LEU A 52 -0.92 -3.55 -1.71
CA LEU A 52 -0.78 -4.98 -1.44
C LEU A 52 -1.39 -5.84 -2.56
N ASP A 53 -2.61 -5.48 -3.01
CA ASP A 53 -3.25 -6.15 -4.14
C ASP A 53 -2.39 -6.05 -5.41
N ARG A 54 -1.80 -4.88 -5.69
CA ARG A 54 -0.90 -4.70 -6.83
C ARG A 54 0.34 -5.60 -6.75
N TYR A 55 0.98 -5.69 -5.58
CA TYR A 55 2.17 -6.54 -5.42
C TYR A 55 1.84 -8.02 -5.58
N LEU A 56 0.78 -8.50 -4.92
CA LEU A 56 0.35 -9.89 -5.02
C LEU A 56 -0.03 -10.25 -6.46
N ARG A 57 -0.85 -9.42 -7.12
CA ARG A 57 -1.24 -9.65 -8.53
C ARG A 57 -0.03 -9.67 -9.45
N THR A 58 0.90 -8.72 -9.31
CA THR A 58 2.11 -8.66 -10.14
C THR A 58 2.95 -9.92 -9.98
N TRP A 59 3.11 -10.41 -8.74
CA TRP A 59 3.85 -11.64 -8.48
C TRP A 59 3.16 -12.89 -9.05
N PHE A 60 1.82 -12.98 -8.93
CA PHE A 60 1.04 -14.07 -9.57
C PHE A 60 1.25 -14.10 -11.08
N TYR A 61 1.20 -12.94 -11.75
CA TYR A 61 1.45 -12.85 -13.18
C TYR A 61 2.89 -13.21 -13.57
N ASP A 62 3.90 -12.67 -12.87
CA ASP A 62 5.32 -12.93 -13.14
C ASP A 62 5.68 -14.42 -13.02
N LYS A 63 5.11 -15.10 -12.01
CA LYS A 63 5.35 -16.53 -11.76
C LYS A 63 4.38 -17.47 -12.49
N GLY A 64 3.42 -16.94 -13.24
CA GLY A 64 2.41 -17.75 -13.92
C GLY A 64 1.53 -18.57 -12.96
N ILE A 65 1.33 -18.07 -11.73
CA ILE A 65 0.50 -18.73 -10.72
C ILE A 65 -0.97 -18.50 -11.08
N PRO A 66 -1.80 -19.55 -11.23
CA PRO A 66 -3.23 -19.39 -11.44
C PRO A 66 -3.87 -18.63 -10.27
N PHE A 67 -4.75 -17.66 -10.54
CA PHE A 67 -5.44 -16.90 -9.48
C PHE A 67 -6.27 -17.78 -8.54
N ASP A 68 -6.74 -18.93 -9.04
CA ASP A 68 -7.43 -19.93 -8.22
C ASP A 68 -6.57 -20.50 -7.08
N ALA A 69 -5.23 -20.40 -7.16
CA ALA A 69 -4.34 -20.76 -6.07
C ALA A 69 -4.62 -19.96 -4.78
N ALA A 70 -5.20 -18.75 -4.88
CA ALA A 70 -5.62 -17.97 -3.72
C ALA A 70 -6.84 -18.56 -2.99
N ASN A 71 -7.58 -19.47 -3.62
CA ASN A 71 -8.69 -20.21 -2.99
C ASN A 71 -8.22 -21.43 -2.19
N SER A 72 -6.93 -21.75 -2.24
CA SER A 72 -6.33 -22.81 -1.44
C SER A 72 -6.52 -22.55 0.07
N PRO A 73 -6.83 -23.58 0.89
CA PRO A 73 -6.97 -23.43 2.34
C PRO A 73 -5.68 -22.93 3.02
N TYR A 74 -4.54 -23.03 2.35
CA TYR A 74 -3.24 -22.58 2.86
C TYR A 74 -2.97 -21.10 2.61
N PHE A 75 -3.70 -20.45 1.69
CA PHE A 75 -3.44 -19.05 1.33
C PHE A 75 -3.77 -18.08 2.47
N PRO A 76 -4.94 -18.12 3.14
CA PRO A 76 -5.22 -17.22 4.27
C PRO A 76 -4.27 -17.42 5.47
N PRO A 77 -3.93 -18.66 5.90
CA PRO A 77 -2.93 -18.87 6.95
C PRO A 77 -1.55 -18.31 6.61
N MET A 78 -1.08 -18.48 5.38
CA MET A 78 0.21 -17.94 4.92
C MET A 78 0.24 -16.41 5.00
N VAL A 79 -0.79 -15.73 4.49
CA VAL A 79 -0.89 -14.26 4.53
C VAL A 79 -0.93 -13.76 5.98
N ASN A 80 -1.68 -14.44 6.86
CA ASN A 80 -1.74 -14.10 8.28
C ASN A 80 -0.38 -14.28 8.98
N ALA A 81 0.37 -15.33 8.65
CA ALA A 81 1.72 -15.54 9.19
C ALA A 81 2.68 -14.40 8.78
N ILE A 82 2.65 -13.98 7.51
CA ILE A 82 3.44 -12.84 7.01
C ILE A 82 3.06 -11.55 7.73
N GLN A 83 1.77 -11.29 7.90
CA GLN A 83 1.29 -10.08 8.61
C GLN A 83 1.77 -10.04 10.07
N ARG A 84 1.83 -11.20 10.74
CA ARG A 84 2.27 -11.32 12.14
C ARG A 84 3.77 -11.27 12.32
N ALA A 85 4.55 -11.66 11.30
CA ALA A 85 6.00 -11.69 11.34
C ALA A 85 6.61 -10.28 11.55
N GLY A 86 5.94 -9.25 11.03
CA GLY A 86 6.42 -7.86 11.13
C GLY A 86 7.57 -7.54 10.15
N PRO A 87 7.96 -6.25 10.02
CA PRO A 87 8.86 -5.80 8.96
C PRO A 87 10.30 -6.34 9.04
N GLU A 88 10.74 -6.77 10.22
CA GLU A 88 12.13 -7.20 10.46
C GLU A 88 12.38 -8.67 10.10
N VAL A 89 11.32 -9.43 9.81
CA VAL A 89 11.46 -10.83 9.45
C VAL A 89 11.85 -10.95 7.98
N LYS A 90 13.03 -11.51 7.75
CA LYS A 90 13.51 -11.82 6.40
C LYS A 90 12.58 -12.86 5.77
N PRO A 91 12.10 -12.63 4.54
CA PRO A 91 11.32 -13.63 3.83
C PRO A 91 12.20 -14.87 3.58
N PRO A 92 11.62 -16.07 3.63
CA PRO A 92 12.36 -17.30 3.39
C PRO A 92 12.87 -17.36 1.95
N MET A 93 14.10 -17.82 1.78
CA MET A 93 14.72 -18.04 0.48
C MET A 93 14.23 -19.36 -0.15
N ALA A 94 14.41 -19.52 -1.47
CA ALA A 94 13.91 -20.70 -2.18
C ALA A 94 14.40 -22.04 -1.61
N TYR A 95 15.64 -22.11 -1.10
CA TYR A 95 16.19 -23.32 -0.49
C TYR A 95 15.59 -23.63 0.89
N GLU A 96 15.12 -22.62 1.61
CA GLU A 96 14.46 -22.77 2.92
C GLU A 96 13.01 -23.26 2.73
N LEU A 97 12.36 -22.78 1.66
CA LEU A 97 11.03 -23.23 1.25
C LEU A 97 11.03 -24.64 0.65
N SER A 98 12.15 -25.10 0.07
CA SER A 98 12.28 -26.45 -0.49
C SER A 98 12.60 -27.52 0.56
N GLY A 99 12.65 -27.15 1.84
CA GLY A 99 12.85 -28.09 2.93
C GLY A 99 11.73 -29.14 3.02
N PRO A 100 11.97 -30.27 3.72
CA PRO A 100 10.93 -31.26 3.95
C PRO A 100 9.70 -30.61 4.59
N ILE A 101 8.52 -30.83 3.99
CA ILE A 101 7.23 -30.33 4.51
C ILE A 101 6.69 -31.25 5.62
N LEU A 102 7.44 -32.28 6.01
CA LEU A 102 7.01 -33.33 6.93
C LEU A 102 7.62 -33.10 8.32
N ASP A 103 6.75 -32.93 9.31
CA ASP A 103 7.00 -33.26 10.72
C ASP A 103 6.36 -34.63 11.00
#